data_AF-A0A7V9RT34-F1
#
_entry.id   AF-A0A7V9RT34-F1
#
_cell.length_a   1.000
_cell.length_b   1.000
_cell.length_c   1.000
_cell.angle_alpha   90.00
_cell.angle_beta   90.00
_cell.angle_gamma   90.00
#
_symmetry.space_group_name_H-M   'P 1'
#
loop_
_entity.id
_entity.type
_entity.pdbx_description
1 polymer ?
#
loop_
_entity_poly.entity_id
_entity_poly.type
_entity_poly.pdbx_seq_one_letter_code
_entity_poly.pdbx_strand_id
1 'polypeptide(L)' 'MESITIHPKNKEQANLFEQLAKTLKVPFEKSKKPERPYNAEFVSKIERSRQNYKEGKGEVVTLEELNKLWK' A
#
# COMPACT_ATOMS: atom_id res chain seq x y z
N MET A 1 -24.45 13.34 -5.37
CA MET A 1 -23.48 14.05 -6.23
C MET A 1 -22.34 13.10 -6.51
N GLU A 2 -21.82 13.11 -7.73
CA GLU A 2 -20.76 12.21 -8.17
C GLU A 2 -19.39 12.89 -7.98
N SER A 3 -18.37 12.10 -7.63
CA SER A 3 -16.99 12.58 -7.48
C SER A 3 -16.16 12.21 -8.71
N ILE A 4 -15.43 13.17 -9.26
CA ILE A 4 -14.48 12.92 -10.35
C ILE A 4 -13.08 12.82 -9.76
N THR A 5 -12.40 11.70 -10.03
CA THR A 5 -10.98 11.50 -9.66
C THR A 5 -10.11 11.61 -10.89
N ILE A 6 -9.08 12.46 -10.84
CA ILE A 6 -8.13 12.67 -11.93
C ILE A 6 -6.83 11.95 -11.57
N HIS A 7 -6.24 11.20 -12.51
CA HIS A 7 -4.97 10.48 -12.34
C HIS A 7 -3.87 11.07 -13.24
N PRO A 8 -3.21 12.19 -12.85
CA PRO A 8 -2.11 12.76 -13.62
C PRO A 8 -0.97 11.75 -13.81
N LYS A 9 -0.41 11.68 -15.02
CA LYS A 9 0.72 10.80 -15.35
C LYS A 9 2.08 11.44 -15.05
N ASN A 10 2.14 12.76 -14.96
CA ASN A 10 3.37 13.52 -14.72
C ASN A 10 3.11 14.79 -13.89
N LYS A 11 4.19 15.46 -13.47
CA LYS A 11 4.13 16.67 -12.65
C LYS A 11 3.47 17.85 -13.36
N GLU A 12 3.65 17.98 -14.66
CA GLU A 12 3.07 19.07 -15.46
C GLU A 12 1.53 18.99 -15.48
N GLN A 13 0.98 17.80 -15.72
CA GLN A 13 -0.46 17.55 -15.66
C GLN A 13 -1.03 17.84 -14.27
N ALA A 14 -0.35 17.40 -13.20
CA ALA A 14 -0.78 17.67 -11.84
C ALA A 14 -0.83 19.18 -11.53
N ASN A 15 0.18 19.92 -11.99
CA ASN A 15 0.24 21.37 -11.79
C ASN A 15 -0.85 22.11 -12.57
N LEU A 16 -1.16 21.66 -13.79
CA LEU A 16 -2.25 22.22 -14.60
C LEU A 16 -3.61 22.09 -13.88
N PHE A 17 -3.95 20.89 -13.40
CA PHE A 17 -5.21 20.66 -12.68
C PHE A 17 -5.26 21.41 -11.34
N GLU A 18 -4.13 21.54 -10.65
CA GLU A 18 -4.04 22.35 -9.43
C GLU A 18 -4.35 23.83 -9.70
N GLN A 19 -3.79 24.40 -10.77
CA GLN A 19 -4.07 25.79 -11.17
C GLN A 19 -5.53 25.97 -11.57
N LEU A 20 -6.09 25.05 -12.34
CA LEU A 20 -7.51 25.08 -12.72
C LEU A 20 -8.42 25.02 -11.49
N ALA A 21 -8.16 24.12 -10.54
CA ALA A 21 -8.94 24.02 -9.31
C ALA A 21 -8.90 25.32 -8.49
N LYS A 22 -7.72 25.94 -8.37
CA LYS A 22 -7.56 27.24 -7.68
C LYS A 22 -8.35 28.35 -8.37
N THR A 23 -8.26 28.46 -9.69
CA THR A 23 -8.98 29.48 -10.48
C THR A 23 -10.50 29.33 -10.33
N LEU A 24 -10.99 28.09 -10.33
CA LEU A 24 -12.41 27.78 -10.17
C LEU A 24 -12.88 27.80 -8.70
N LYS A 25 -11.98 28.05 -7.76
CA LYS A 25 -12.23 27.97 -6.31
C LYS A 25 -12.83 26.62 -5.88
N VAL A 26 -12.42 25.55 -6.55
CA VAL A 26 -12.83 24.19 -6.24
C VAL A 26 -11.85 23.60 -5.22
N PRO A 27 -12.34 23.06 -4.08
CA PRO A 27 -11.48 22.41 -3.10
C PRO A 27 -10.88 21.12 -3.69
N PHE A 28 -9.61 20.85 -3.35
CA PHE A 28 -8.92 19.65 -3.79
C PHE A 28 -7.93 19.18 -2.72
N GLU A 29 -7.62 17.89 -2.74
CA GLU A 29 -6.67 17.25 -1.84
C GLU A 29 -5.45 16.75 -2.60
N LYS A 30 -4.26 16.88 -2.01
CA LYS A 30 -3.03 16.28 -2.52
C LYS A 30 -2.72 15.02 -1.73
N SER A 31 -3.14 13.87 -2.24
CA SER A 31 -2.65 12.59 -1.76
C SER A 31 -1.27 12.33 -2.37
N LYS A 32 -0.21 12.42 -1.56
CA LYS A 32 1.08 11.87 -1.97
C LYS A 32 0.88 10.36 -2.09
N LYS A 33 1.16 9.78 -3.27
CA LYS A 33 1.41 8.33 -3.30
C LYS A 33 2.56 8.08 -2.32
N PRO A 34 2.42 7.18 -1.34
CA PRO A 34 3.55 6.84 -0.50
C PRO A 34 4.70 6.40 -1.41
N GLU A 35 5.87 7.03 -1.27
CA GLU A 35 7.06 6.77 -2.10
C GLU A 35 7.46 5.29 -2.10
N ARG A 36 6.97 4.53 -1.11
CA ARG A 36 6.98 3.07 -1.09
C ARG A 36 5.59 2.60 -0.65
N PRO A 37 4.82 1.91 -1.51
CA PRO A 37 3.50 1.38 -1.12
C PRO A 37 3.61 0.32 -0.01
N TYR A 38 4.80 -0.24 0.19
CA TYR A 38 5.07 -1.24 1.21
C TYR A 38 6.05 -0.69 2.27
N ASN A 39 5.73 -0.94 3.54
CA ASN A 39 6.64 -0.69 4.67
C ASN A 39 7.90 -1.56 4.50
N ALA A 40 9.09 -0.94 4.57
CA ALA A 40 10.36 -1.63 4.33
C ALA A 40 10.62 -2.77 5.35
N GLU A 41 10.29 -2.56 6.63
CA GLU A 41 10.44 -3.58 7.67
C GLU A 41 9.51 -4.78 7.41
N PHE A 42 8.29 -4.51 6.92
CA PHE A 42 7.35 -5.55 6.53
C PHE A 42 7.92 -6.40 5.39
N VAL A 43 8.46 -5.77 4.34
CA VAL A 43 9.10 -6.48 3.22
C VAL A 43 10.28 -7.31 3.72
N SER A 44 11.17 -6.74 4.53
CA SER A 44 12.31 -7.47 5.12
C SER A 44 11.88 -8.68 5.96
N LYS A 45 10.79 -8.57 6.73
CA LYS A 45 10.22 -9.69 7.49
C LYS A 45 9.75 -10.82 6.58
N ILE A 46 9.08 -10.49 5.48
CA ILE A 46 8.58 -11.49 4.52
C ILE A 46 9.74 -12.20 3.82
N GLU A 47 10.76 -11.46 3.35
CA GLU A 47 11.93 -12.08 2.71
C GLU A 47 12.68 -13.02 3.67
N ARG A 48 12.85 -12.62 4.94
CA ARG A 48 13.40 -13.50 5.98
C ARG A 48 12.56 -14.75 6.18
N SER A 49 11.22 -14.61 6.17
CA SER A 49 10.31 -15.76 6.29
C SER A 49 10.46 -16.73 5.11
N ARG A 50 10.62 -16.22 3.88
CA ARG A 50 10.86 -17.05 2.70
C ARG A 50 12.19 -17.79 2.78
N GLN A 51 13.23 -17.13 3.29
CA GLN A 51 14.52 -17.78 3.50
C GLN A 51 14.43 -18.88 4.57
N ASN A 52 13.80 -18.61 5.70
CA ASN A 52 13.58 -19.61 6.75
C ASN A 52 12.81 -20.83 6.22
N TYR A 53 11.82 -20.63 5.36
CA TYR A 53 11.09 -21.73 4.71
C TYR A 53 12.02 -22.58 3.82
N LYS A 54 12.84 -21.93 2.97
CA LYS A 54 13.82 -22.64 2.13
C LYS A 54 14.86 -23.41 2.94
N GLU A 55 15.23 -22.88 4.11
CA GLU A 55 16.20 -23.49 5.03
C GLU A 55 15.56 -24.52 5.97
N GLY A 56 14.26 -24.78 5.87
CA GLY A 56 13.56 -25.74 6.75
C GLY A 56 13.43 -25.28 8.20
N LYS A 57 13.60 -23.98 8.48
CA LYS A 57 13.46 -23.37 9.82
C LYS A 57 12.01 -23.05 10.20
N GLY A 58 11.05 -23.56 9.44
CA GLY A 58 9.62 -23.42 9.72
C GLY A 58 9.14 -24.48 10.70
N GLU A 59 8.00 -24.21 11.33
CA GLU A 59 7.30 -25.18 12.16
C GLU A 59 6.09 -25.72 11.39
N VAL A 60 5.94 -27.05 11.36
CA VAL A 60 4.77 -27.69 10.77
C VAL A 60 3.76 -27.89 11.88
N VAL A 61 2.56 -27.34 11.69
CA VAL A 61 1.45 -27.51 12.62
C VAL A 61 0.34 -28.31 11.94
N THR A 62 -0.31 -29.17 12.71
CA THR A 62 -1.50 -29.92 12.30
C THR A 62 -2.74 -29.03 12.35
N LEU A 63 -3.80 -29.46 11.66
CA LEU A 63 -5.11 -28.78 11.73
C LEU A 63 -5.68 -28.81 13.15
N GLU A 64 -5.41 -29.86 13.92
CA GLU A 64 -5.85 -29.97 15.32
C GLU A 64 -5.16 -28.94 16.22
N GLU A 65 -3.84 -28.76 16.07
CA GLU A 65 -3.08 -27.74 16.79
C GLU A 65 -3.52 -26.33 16.42
N LEU A 66 -3.70 -26.07 15.12
CA LEU A 66 -4.23 -24.81 14.64
C LEU A 66 -5.61 -24.52 15.25
N ASN A 67 -6.52 -25.50 15.27
CA ASN A 67 -7.85 -25.39 15.87
C ASN A 67 -7.86 -25.11 17.38
N LYS A 68 -6.78 -25.38 18.10
CA LYS A 68 -6.66 -25.07 19.54
C LYS A 68 -6.29 -23.60 19.80
N LEU A 69 -5.73 -22.88 18.83
CA LEU A 69 -5.23 -21.49 19.02
C LEU A 69 -6.34 -20.42 19.06
N TRP A 70 -7.55 -20.76 18.63
CA TRP A 70 -8.69 -19.83 18.50
C TRP A 70 -9.99 -20.37 19.12
N LYS A 71 -9.86 -21.28 20.10
CA LYS A 71 -10.92 -21.68 21.04
C LYS A 71 -10.74 -20.92 22.36
#